data_AF-A0A348NP06-F1
#
_entry.id   AF-A0A348NP06-F1
#
_cell.length_a   1.000
_cell.length_b   1.000
_cell.length_c   1.000
_cell.angle_alpha   90.00
_cell.angle_beta   90.00
_cell.angle_gamma   90.00
#
_symmetry.space_group_name_H-M   'P 1'
#
loop_
_entity.id
_entity.type
_entity.pdbx_description
1 polymer ?
#
loop_
_entity_poly.entity_id
_entity_poly.type
_entity_poly.pdbx_seq_one_letter_code
_entity_poly.pdbx_strand_id
1 'polypeptide(L)'
;MLRKFREDLARKANDFAQFTADVIYDRQHGRAAELFGSFLYVLSFLFSFIVQLRWYLYEHRILRNKPLGCLVVVVGNLTVGGTGKTPVVEKFARTLSERGRKVAILSRGYKSKKEPLPKKIWRKLTHGEEVPPK
;
A
#
# COMPACT_ATOMS: atom_id res chain seq x y z
N MET A 1 -11.75 21.87 24.78
CA MET A 1 -10.27 21.87 24.82
C MET A 1 -9.67 20.76 23.96
N LEU A 2 -10.03 19.49 24.18
CA LEU A 2 -9.57 18.32 23.39
C LEU A 2 -9.87 18.39 21.88
N ARG A 3 -10.99 19.01 21.47
CA ARG A 3 -11.35 19.13 20.04
C ARG A 3 -10.42 20.09 19.28
N LYS A 4 -10.16 21.28 19.84
CA LYS A 4 -9.19 22.25 19.29
C LYS A 4 -7.79 21.65 19.19
N PHE A 5 -7.33 20.96 20.23
CA PHE A 5 -6.03 20.29 20.21
C PHE A 5 -5.92 19.22 19.11
N ARG A 6 -6.98 18.43 18.89
CA ARG A 6 -7.03 17.45 17.78
C ARG A 6 -7.06 18.13 16.40
N GLU A 7 -7.80 19.23 16.25
CA GLU A 7 -7.88 20.01 15.02
C GLU A 7 -6.52 20.66 14.68
N ASP A 8 -5.80 21.18 15.69
CA ASP A 8 -4.48 21.78 15.51
C ASP A 8 -3.40 20.74 15.21
N LEU A 9 -3.45 19.57 15.85
CA LEU A 9 -2.59 18.44 15.49
C LEU A 9 -2.86 17.94 14.07
N ALA A 10 -4.13 17.86 13.66
CA ALA A 10 -4.49 17.45 12.31
C ALA A 10 -3.99 18.44 11.26
N ARG A 11 -4.09 19.75 11.52
CA ARG A 11 -3.52 20.79 10.65
C ARG A 11 -2.01 20.67 10.53
N LYS A 12 -1.29 20.64 11.65
CA LYS A 12 0.18 20.49 11.65
C LYS A 12 0.64 19.22 10.92
N ALA A 13 -0.08 18.11 11.09
CA ALA A 13 0.22 16.87 10.39
C ALA A 13 0.01 17.00 8.86
N ASN A 14 -1.03 17.72 8.44
CA ASN A 14 -1.32 17.93 7.04
C ASN A 14 -0.32 18.90 6.38
N ASP A 15 0.06 19.97 7.10
CA ASP A 15 1.07 20.93 6.66
C ASP A 15 2.43 20.25 6.49
N PHE A 16 2.80 19.38 7.43
CA PHE A 16 4.02 18.56 7.33
C PHE A 16 3.96 17.57 6.16
N ALA A 17 2.80 16.96 5.90
CA ALA A 17 2.62 16.05 4.78
C ALA A 17 2.76 16.79 3.43
N GLN A 18 2.21 18.00 3.33
CA GLN A 18 2.38 18.86 2.15
C GLN A 18 3.83 19.28 1.96
N PHE A 19 4.51 19.74 3.01
CA PHE A 19 5.93 20.09 2.95
C PHE A 19 6.79 18.90 2.48
N THR A 20 6.56 17.71 3.04
CA THR A 20 7.28 16.49 2.64
C THR A 20 7.02 16.16 1.16
N ALA A 21 5.77 16.28 0.70
CA ALA A 21 5.43 16.06 -0.70
C ALA A 21 6.13 17.08 -1.62
N ASP A 22 6.16 18.35 -1.23
CA ASP A 22 6.84 19.40 -1.98
C ASP A 22 8.35 19.16 -2.08
N VAL A 23 8.99 18.64 -1.02
CA VAL A 23 10.41 18.23 -1.05
C VAL A 23 10.61 17.03 -1.99
N ILE A 24 9.72 16.03 -1.94
CA ILE A 24 9.82 14.84 -2.80
C ILE A 24 9.60 15.19 -4.29
N TYR A 25 8.68 16.12 -4.58
CA TYR A 25 8.38 16.58 -5.93
C TYR A 25 9.28 17.74 -6.40
N ASP A 26 10.31 18.09 -5.61
CA ASP A 26 11.28 19.15 -5.90
C ASP A 26 10.64 20.52 -6.19
N ARG A 27 9.55 20.85 -5.48
CA ARG A 27 8.78 22.09 -5.67
C ARG A 27 9.24 23.26 -4.82
N GLN A 28 10.06 23.02 -3.78
CA GLN A 28 10.57 24.06 -2.88
C GLN A 28 12.09 23.96 -2.71
N HIS A 29 12.80 25.05 -2.96
CA HIS A 29 14.27 25.15 -2.92
C HIS A 29 14.75 25.99 -1.72
N GLY A 30 14.28 25.65 -0.51
CA GLY A 30 14.77 26.25 0.73
C GLY A 30 15.87 25.41 1.37
N ARG A 31 16.79 26.02 2.14
CA ARG A 31 17.84 25.29 2.89
C ARG A 31 17.28 24.15 3.76
N ALA A 32 16.11 24.33 4.35
CA ALA A 32 15.42 23.30 5.12
C ALA A 32 14.91 22.14 4.24
N ALA A 33 14.44 22.43 3.03
CA ALA A 33 14.01 21.42 2.05
C ALA A 33 15.19 20.60 1.54
N GLU A 34 16.33 21.22 1.25
CA GLU A 34 17.56 20.54 0.80
C GLU A 34 18.14 19.61 1.88
N LEU A 35 18.21 20.08 3.13
CA LEU A 35 18.67 19.26 4.26
C LEU A 35 17.73 18.06 4.48
N PHE A 36 16.41 18.29 4.42
CA PHE A 36 15.42 17.23 4.56
C PHE A 36 15.47 16.24 3.38
N GLY A 37 15.61 16.73 2.15
CA GLY A 37 15.79 15.92 0.95
C GLY A 37 17.04 15.05 1.03
N SER A 38 18.16 15.61 1.49
CA SER A 38 19.41 14.86 1.72
C SER A 38 19.22 13.74 2.76
N PHE A 39 18.51 14.02 3.85
CA PHE A 39 18.15 13.00 4.84
C PHE A 39 17.28 11.89 4.23
N LEU A 40 16.25 12.25 3.47
CA LEU A 40 15.40 11.27 2.77
C LEU A 40 16.20 10.46 1.72
N TYR A 41 17.20 11.07 1.08
CA TYR A 41 18.08 10.39 0.13
C TYR A 41 18.93 9.31 0.80
N VAL A 42 19.51 9.61 1.97
CA VAL A 42 20.22 8.60 2.77
C VAL A 42 19.29 7.47 3.18
N LEU A 43 18.05 7.80 3.60
CA LEU A 43 17.04 6.79 3.93
C LEU A 43 16.63 5.95 2.70
N SER A 44 16.63 6.55 1.51
CA SER A 44 16.36 5.85 0.23
C SER A 44 17.41 4.78 -0.05
N PHE A 45 18.68 5.04 0.26
CA PHE A 45 19.74 4.03 0.12
C PHE A 45 19.48 2.81 1.02
N LEU A 46 19.10 3.03 2.29
CA LEU A 46 18.75 1.96 3.21
C LEU A 46 17.53 1.16 2.71
N PHE A 47 16.49 1.87 2.23
CA PHE A 47 15.32 1.23 1.66
C PHE A 47 15.68 0.38 0.42
N SER A 48 16.50 0.92 -0.48
CA SER A 48 16.98 0.23 -1.67
C SER A 48 17.74 -1.05 -1.31
N PHE A 49 18.63 -0.98 -0.33
CA PHE A 49 19.36 -2.14 0.18
C PHE A 49 18.41 -3.24 0.70
N ILE A 50 17.40 -2.88 1.50
CA ILE A 50 16.41 -3.83 2.01
C ILE A 50 15.60 -4.47 0.87
N VAL A 51 15.21 -3.69 -0.14
CA VAL A 51 14.46 -4.20 -1.30
C VAL A 51 15.32 -5.16 -2.13
N GLN A 52 16.58 -4.82 -2.38
CA GLN A 52 17.53 -5.67 -3.09
C GLN A 52 17.79 -6.97 -2.34
N LEU A 53 18.02 -6.90 -1.02
CA LEU A 53 18.17 -8.07 -0.17
C LEU A 53 16.94 -8.98 -0.24
N ARG A 54 15.73 -8.39 -0.14
CA ARG A 54 14.49 -9.16 -0.27
C ARG A 54 14.40 -9.84 -1.63
N TRP A 55 14.71 -9.13 -2.72
CA TRP A 55 14.70 -9.69 -4.07
C TRP A 55 15.66 -10.88 -4.20
N TYR A 56 16.90 -10.72 -3.73
CA TYR A 56 17.91 -11.78 -3.67
C TYR A 56 17.42 -13.02 -2.91
N LEU A 57 16.78 -12.85 -1.75
CA LEU A 57 16.23 -13.98 -0.97
C LEU A 57 15.13 -14.76 -1.70
N TYR A 58 14.33 -14.09 -2.54
CA TYR A 58 13.31 -14.76 -3.36
C TYR A 58 13.92 -15.44 -4.60
N GLU A 59 14.91 -14.81 -5.24
CA GLU A 59 15.61 -15.37 -6.40
C GLU A 59 16.34 -16.66 -6.05
N HIS A 60 17.06 -16.68 -4.92
CA HIS A 60 17.74 -17.86 -4.40
C HIS A 60 16.80 -18.88 -3.72
N ARG A 61 15.47 -18.69 -3.80
CA ARG A 61 14.44 -19.56 -3.22
C ARG A 61 14.59 -19.81 -1.71
N ILE A 62 15.33 -18.95 -1.00
CA ILE A 62 15.44 -18.97 0.46
C ILE A 62 14.07 -18.65 1.06
N LEU A 63 13.35 -17.70 0.45
CA LEU A 63 11.93 -17.47 0.72
C LEU A 63 11.08 -18.32 -0.22
N ARG A 64 10.16 -19.10 0.37
CA ARG A 64 9.35 -20.08 -0.36
C ARG A 64 8.18 -19.41 -1.09
N ASN A 65 8.09 -19.64 -2.40
CA ASN A 65 6.93 -19.27 -3.19
C ASN A 65 5.80 -20.29 -2.96
N LYS A 66 4.55 -19.81 -2.86
CA LYS A 66 3.37 -20.68 -2.82
C LYS A 66 2.76 -20.75 -4.22
N PRO A 67 2.93 -21.86 -4.96
CA PRO A 67 2.28 -22.00 -6.25
C PRO A 67 0.77 -22.05 -6.04
N LEU A 68 0.04 -21.38 -6.91
CA LEU A 68 -1.41 -21.48 -6.99
C LEU A 68 -1.74 -22.38 -8.20
N GLY A 69 -2.78 -23.22 -8.08
CA GLY A 69 -3.22 -24.14 -9.15
C GLY A 69 -3.92 -23.45 -10.32
N CYS A 70 -3.73 -22.14 -10.48
CA CYS A 70 -4.38 -21.33 -11.51
C CYS A 70 -3.40 -20.29 -12.07
N LEU A 71 -3.72 -19.73 -13.23
CA LEU A 71 -2.96 -18.63 -13.82
C LEU A 71 -3.10 -17.38 -12.94
N VAL A 72 -1.97 -16.88 -12.44
CA VAL A 72 -1.90 -15.66 -11.63
C VAL A 72 -1.25 -14.56 -12.44
N VAL A 73 -1.99 -13.48 -12.69
CA VAL A 73 -1.47 -12.29 -13.36
C VAL A 73 -1.32 -11.18 -12.32
N VAL A 74 -0.09 -10.73 -12.10
CA VAL A 74 0.21 -9.65 -11.16
C VAL A 74 0.29 -8.33 -11.90
N VAL A 75 -0.61 -7.40 -11.60
CA VAL A 75 -0.59 -6.03 -12.14
C VAL A 75 0.00 -5.08 -11.10
N GLY A 76 1.23 -4.64 -11.34
CA GLY A 76 2.00 -3.77 -10.43
C GLY A 76 2.38 -2.45 -11.07
N ASN A 77 3.01 -1.57 -10.29
CA ASN A 77 3.67 -0.37 -10.78
C ASN A 77 4.90 -0.09 -9.92
N LEU A 78 5.92 0.55 -10.50
CA LEU A 78 7.16 0.92 -9.80
C LEU A 78 7.01 2.20 -8.97
N THR A 79 6.13 3.12 -9.39
CA THR A 79 5.90 4.38 -8.71
C THR A 79 4.67 4.34 -7.79
N VAL A 80 4.72 5.14 -6.72
CA VAL A 80 3.57 5.37 -5.84
C VAL A 80 2.62 6.38 -6.48
N GLY A 81 1.30 6.15 -6.40
CA GLY A 81 0.29 7.06 -6.97
C GLY A 81 -0.80 6.37 -7.79
N GLY A 82 -1.69 7.19 -8.35
CA GLY A 82 -2.83 6.78 -9.19
C GLY A 82 -2.40 6.39 -10.60
N THR A 83 -1.67 5.28 -10.73
CA THR A 83 -1.03 4.88 -12.00
C THR A 83 -1.91 4.03 -12.89
N GLY A 84 -3.23 4.25 -12.85
CA GLY A 84 -4.20 3.56 -13.71
C GLY A 84 -4.32 2.03 -13.50
N LYS A 85 -3.69 1.45 -12.47
CA LYS A 85 -3.72 -0.01 -12.22
C LYS A 85 -5.15 -0.55 -12.15
N THR A 86 -6.04 0.15 -11.43
CA THR A 86 -7.42 -0.30 -11.22
C THR A 86 -8.23 -0.36 -12.53
N PRO A 87 -8.29 0.70 -13.36
CA PRO A 87 -8.92 0.62 -14.68
C PRO A 87 -8.35 -0.49 -15.58
N VAL A 88 -7.03 -0.70 -15.54
CA VAL A 88 -6.37 -1.74 -16.35
C VAL A 88 -6.78 -3.14 -15.88
N VAL A 89 -6.78 -3.39 -14.57
CA VAL A 89 -7.21 -4.67 -13.99
C VAL A 89 -8.68 -4.95 -14.31
N GLU A 90 -9.54 -3.95 -14.19
CA GLU A 90 -10.97 -4.08 -14.48
C GLU A 90 -11.21 -4.41 -15.97
N LYS A 91 -10.55 -3.69 -16.88
CA LYS A 91 -10.65 -3.95 -18.32
C LYS A 91 -10.15 -5.36 -18.66
N PHE A 92 -9.02 -5.77 -18.09
CA PHE A 92 -8.45 -7.10 -18.30
C PHE A 92 -9.36 -8.21 -17.80
N ALA A 93 -9.89 -8.07 -16.58
CA ALA A 93 -10.82 -9.03 -16.00
C ALA A 93 -12.11 -9.14 -16.81
N ARG A 94 -12.67 -8.00 -17.24
CA ARG A 94 -13.87 -7.97 -18.07
C ARG A 94 -13.66 -8.66 -19.42
N THR A 95 -12.58 -8.34 -20.13
CA THR A 95 -12.29 -8.96 -21.43
C THR A 95 -12.05 -10.48 -21.31
N LEU A 96 -11.42 -10.94 -20.24
CA LEU A 96 -11.27 -12.38 -19.99
C LEU A 96 -12.60 -13.06 -19.64
N SER A 97 -13.44 -12.39 -18.86
CA SER A 97 -14.79 -12.88 -18.54
C SER A 97 -15.69 -12.95 -19.78
N GLU A 98 -15.62 -11.95 -20.67
CA GLU A 98 -16.35 -11.95 -21.96
C GLU A 98 -15.90 -13.09 -22.88
N ARG A 99 -14.67 -13.57 -22.72
CA ARG A 99 -14.14 -14.77 -23.42
C ARG A 99 -14.44 -16.09 -22.67
N GLY A 100 -15.34 -16.07 -21.68
CA GLY A 100 -15.79 -17.26 -20.96
C GLY A 100 -14.81 -17.78 -19.90
N ARG A 101 -13.79 -17.00 -19.49
CA ARG A 101 -12.87 -17.39 -18.41
C ARG A 101 -13.44 -16.97 -17.05
N LYS A 102 -13.30 -17.84 -16.04
CA LYS A 102 -13.58 -17.48 -14.64
C LYS A 102 -12.39 -16.67 -14.09
N VAL A 103 -12.64 -15.42 -13.70
CA VAL A 103 -11.61 -14.50 -13.21
C VAL A 103 -11.95 -14.07 -11.79
N ALA A 104 -10.92 -13.97 -10.93
CA ALA A 104 -11.03 -13.37 -9.61
C ALA A 104 -9.98 -12.26 -9.47
N ILE A 105 -10.37 -11.12 -8.91
CA ILE A 105 -9.47 -9.99 -8.64
C ILE A 105 -9.09 -10.03 -7.17
N LEU A 106 -7.80 -10.18 -6.87
CA LEU A 106 -7.29 -10.09 -5.50
C LEU A 106 -6.76 -8.68 -5.24
N SER A 107 -7.39 -7.96 -4.32
CA SER A 107 -6.91 -6.64 -3.86
C SER A 107 -6.25 -6.74 -2.47
N ARG A 108 -5.28 -5.87 -2.19
CA ARG A 108 -4.59 -5.85 -0.88
C ARG A 108 -5.46 -5.31 0.26
N GLY A 109 -6.59 -4.65 -0.04
CA GLY A 109 -7.43 -3.99 0.97
C GLY A 109 -6.75 -2.81 1.68
N TYR A 110 -5.89 -2.06 0.99
CA TYR A 110 -5.20 -0.89 1.55
C TYR A 110 -6.23 0.15 2.04
N LYS A 111 -6.03 0.67 3.26
CA LYS A 111 -7.00 1.53 4.00
C LYS A 111 -8.38 0.91 4.27
N SER A 112 -8.56 -0.40 4.10
CA SER A 112 -9.79 -1.07 4.52
C SER A 112 -9.98 -0.91 6.03
N LYS A 113 -11.17 -0.46 6.45
CA LYS A 113 -11.53 -0.37 7.87
C LYS A 113 -11.58 -1.79 8.41
N LYS A 114 -10.50 -2.20 9.09
CA LYS A 114 -10.48 -3.46 9.82
C LYS A 114 -11.55 -3.40 10.91
N GLU A 115 -12.16 -4.53 11.17
CA GLU A 115 -13.08 -4.68 12.27
C GLU A 115 -12.38 -4.27 13.59
N PRO A 116 -13.03 -3.47 14.47
CA PRO A 116 -12.46 -3.08 15.75
C PRO A 116 -12.08 -4.32 16.56
N LEU A 117 -10.92 -4.26 17.25
CA LEU A 117 -10.43 -5.35 18.11
C LEU A 117 -11.49 -5.94 19.06
N PRO A 118 -12.34 -5.13 19.74
CA PRO A 118 -13.38 -5.66 20.63
C PRO A 118 -14.39 -6.54 19.90
N LYS A 119 -14.80 -6.11 18.69
CA LYS A 119 -15.78 -6.81 17.87
C LYS A 119 -15.20 -8.12 17.32
N LYS A 120 -13.90 -8.13 17.00
CA LYS A 120 -13.18 -9.35 16.59
C LYS A 120 -13.08 -10.38 17.71
N ILE A 121 -12.84 -9.93 18.95
CA ILE A 121 -12.77 -10.79 20.15
C ILE A 121 -14.15 -11.36 20.46
N TRP A 122 -15.19 -10.52 20.44
CA TRP A 122 -16.57 -10.94 20.66
C TRP A 122 -17.01 -12.02 19.66
N ARG A 123 -16.74 -11.83 18.36
CA ARG A 123 -17.05 -12.83 17.33
C ARG A 123 -16.31 -14.16 17.55
N LYS A 124 -15.05 -14.10 17.98
CA LYS A 124 -14.24 -15.30 18.25
C LYS A 124 -14.79 -16.09 19.44
N LEU A 125 -15.39 -15.42 20.41
CA LEU A 125 -16.08 -16.04 21.55
C LEU A 125 -17.44 -16.61 21.15
N THR A 126 -18.17 -15.96 20.23
CA THR A 126 -19.53 -16.37 19.85
C THR A 126 -19.60 -17.34 18.66
N HIS A 127 -18.47 -17.90 18.17
CA HIS A 127 -18.42 -18.77 16.98
C HIS A 127 -19.24 -18.25 15.78
N GLY A 128 -19.27 -16.92 15.59
CA GLY A 128 -20.06 -16.31 14.51
C GLY A 128 -19.47 -16.64 13.13
N GLU A 129 -20.32 -16.72 12.11
CA GLU A 129 -19.90 -16.99 10.73
C GLU A 129 -18.79 -16.03 10.26
N GLU A 130 -17.85 -16.57 9.47
CA GLU A 130 -16.79 -15.77 8.89
C GLU A 130 -17.39 -14.78 7.89
N VAL A 131 -16.96 -13.52 8.00
CA VAL A 131 -17.35 -12.50 7.03
C VAL A 131 -16.83 -12.93 5.66
N PRO A 132 -17.69 -13.06 4.64
CA PRO A 132 -17.26 -13.49 3.32
C PRO A 132 -16.17 -12.56 2.81
N PRO A 133 -15.16 -13.09 2.10
CA PRO A 133 -14.11 -12.26 1.51
C PRO A 133 -14.77 -11.23 0.59
N LYS A 134 -14.43 -9.95 0.82
CA LYS A 134 -14.88 -8.82 0.00
C LYS A 134 -14.08 -8.70 -1.28
#